data_AF-A0A662Y894-F1
#
_entry.id   AF-A0A662Y894-F1
#
_cell.length_a   1.000
_cell.length_b   1.000
_cell.length_c   1.000
_cell.angle_alpha   90.00
_cell.angle_beta   90.00
_cell.angle_gamma   90.00
#
_symmetry.space_group_name_H-M   'P 1'
#
loop_
_entity.id
_entity.type
_entity.pdbx_description
1 polymer ?
#
loop_
_entity_poly.entity_id
_entity_poly.type
_entity_poly.pdbx_seq_one_letter_code
_entity_poly.pdbx_strand_id
1 'polypeptide(L)'
;YKTAVLKFHLHNGTRLEHVFYAHDTLQTVRDFVDVEFFDREIAIKNYELATNFPKKVYGPELVDLTLAEAGLTPQSLVFVQDLDS
;
A
#
# COMPACT_ATOMS: atom_id res chain seq x y z
N TYR A 1 -6.46 -4.91 -16.91
CA TYR A 1 -5.13 -5.47 -16.58
C TYR A 1 -5.32 -6.67 -15.68
N LYS A 2 -4.48 -7.72 -15.79
CA LYS A 2 -4.58 -8.88 -14.88
C LYS A 2 -3.82 -8.67 -13.57
N THR A 3 -2.77 -7.86 -13.60
CA THR A 3 -1.88 -7.57 -12.47
C THR A 3 -1.74 -6.06 -12.26
N ALA A 4 -1.23 -5.69 -11.09
CA ALA A 4 -0.96 -4.35 -10.63
C ALA A 4 0.41 -4.32 -9.96
N VAL A 5 1.29 -3.40 -10.39
CA VAL A 5 2.60 -3.20 -9.78
C VAL A 5 2.50 -2.08 -8.76
N LEU A 6 2.68 -2.39 -7.48
CA LEU A 6 2.70 -1.40 -6.42
C LEU A 6 4.14 -1.16 -5.97
N LYS A 7 4.56 0.10 -6.03
CA LYS A 7 5.80 0.56 -5.43
C LYS A 7 5.46 1.23 -4.10
N PHE A 8 6.02 0.77 -3.00
CA PHE A 8 5.81 1.36 -1.68
C PHE A 8 6.98 2.24 -1.31
N HIS A 9 6.69 3.42 -0.79
CA HIS A 9 7.68 4.34 -0.23
C HIS A 9 7.39 4.52 1.25
N LEU A 10 8.26 3.99 2.09
CA LEU A 10 8.13 4.08 3.55
C LEU A 10 8.69 5.41 4.05
N HIS A 11 8.18 5.86 5.20
CA HIS A 11 8.66 7.05 5.93
C HIS A 11 10.18 7.05 6.20
N ASN A 12 10.79 5.86 6.38
CA ASN A 12 12.22 5.70 6.62
C ASN A 12 13.09 5.79 5.35
N GLY A 13 12.49 6.07 4.18
CA GLY A 13 13.16 6.13 2.87
C GLY A 13 13.32 4.77 2.17
N THR A 14 12.84 3.69 2.78
CA THR A 14 12.83 2.35 2.16
C THR A 14 11.84 2.32 1.00
N ARG A 15 12.25 1.64 -0.08
CA ARG A 15 11.42 1.45 -1.28
C ARG A 15 11.20 -0.04 -1.49
N LEU A 16 9.93 -0.44 -1.53
CA LEU A 16 9.52 -1.80 -1.81
C LEU A 16 8.78 -1.85 -3.14
N GLU A 17 8.83 -2.99 -3.80
CA GLU A 17 8.05 -3.24 -5.01
C GLU A 17 7.43 -4.61 -4.91
N HIS A 18 6.15 -4.70 -5.21
CA HIS A 18 5.44 -5.97 -5.24
C HIS A 18 4.40 -5.97 -6.36
N VAL A 19 4.16 -7.15 -6.92
CA VAL A 19 3.18 -7.37 -7.99
C VAL A 19 1.98 -8.10 -7.40
N PHE A 20 0.82 -7.46 -7.49
CA PHE A 20 -0.46 -7.99 -7.05
C PHE A 20 -1.34 -8.32 -8.25
N TYR A 21 -2.43 -9.05 -8.03
CA TYR A 21 -3.49 -9.18 -9.02
C TYR A 21 -4.39 -7.95 -8.99
N ALA A 22 -4.97 -7.60 -10.14
CA ALA A 22 -5.86 -6.43 -10.23
C ALA A 22 -7.15 -6.60 -9.38
N HIS A 23 -7.51 -7.83 -9.05
CA HIS A 23 -8.66 -8.18 -8.21
C HIS A 23 -8.29 -8.40 -6.74
N ASP A 24 -7.00 -8.28 -6.37
CA ASP A 24 -6.62 -8.25 -4.96
C ASP A 24 -7.20 -7.01 -4.30
N THR A 25 -7.47 -7.12 -3.01
CA THR A 25 -8.01 -6.03 -2.20
C THR A 25 -6.90 -5.21 -1.56
N LEU A 26 -7.25 -4.01 -1.09
CA LEU A 26 -6.31 -3.21 -0.29
C LEU A 26 -5.97 -3.87 1.04
N GLN A 27 -6.82 -4.76 1.55
CA GLN A 27 -6.48 -5.62 2.67
C GLN A 27 -5.22 -6.43 2.36
N THR A 28 -5.15 -7.17 1.25
CA THR A 28 -3.95 -7.94 0.84
C THR A 28 -2.69 -7.06 0.79
N VAL A 29 -2.84 -5.82 0.32
CA VAL A 29 -1.73 -4.86 0.28
C VAL A 29 -1.27 -4.46 1.68
N ARG A 30 -2.20 -4.24 2.61
CA ARG A 30 -1.88 -3.97 4.03
C ARG A 30 -1.20 -5.16 4.67
N ASP A 31 -1.75 -6.37 4.50
CA ASP A 31 -1.12 -7.60 5.00
C ASP A 31 0.33 -7.75 4.52
N PHE A 32 0.62 -7.42 3.26
CA PHE A 32 1.99 -7.39 2.74
C PHE A 32 2.88 -6.36 3.46
N VAL A 33 2.38 -5.15 3.71
CA VAL A 33 3.11 -4.10 4.43
C VAL A 33 3.36 -4.51 5.89
N ASP A 34 2.38 -5.12 6.56
CA ASP A 34 2.51 -5.61 7.93
C ASP A 34 3.59 -6.72 8.04
N VAL A 35 3.66 -7.62 7.06
CA VAL A 35 4.73 -8.64 7.00
C VAL A 35 6.10 -7.98 6.80
N GLU A 36 6.21 -7.00 5.90
CA GLU A 36 7.47 -6.27 5.67
C GLU A 36 7.89 -5.44 6.89
N PHE A 37 6.94 -4.90 7.65
CA PHE A 37 7.22 -4.19 8.90
C PHE A 37 7.76 -5.14 9.96
N PHE A 38 7.17 -6.33 10.08
CA PHE A 38 7.64 -7.34 11.00
C PHE A 38 9.05 -7.83 10.64
N ASP A 39 9.31 -8.12 9.36
CA ASP A 39 10.62 -8.61 8.88
C ASP A 39 11.75 -7.58 9.08
N ARG A 40 11.41 -6.28 8.92
CA ARG A 40 12.36 -5.17 9.04
C ARG A 40 12.44 -4.56 10.43
N GLU A 41 11.75 -5.13 11.42
CA GLU A 41 11.66 -4.63 12.80
C GLU A 41 11.18 -3.17 12.88
N ILE A 42 10.28 -2.77 11.98
CA ILE A 42 9.69 -1.43 11.91
C ILE A 42 8.52 -1.37 12.89
N ALA A 43 8.70 -0.64 14.00
CA ALA A 43 7.71 -0.53 15.08
C ALA A 43 6.57 0.49 14.79
N ILE A 44 6.06 0.56 13.55
CA ILE A 44 4.89 1.38 13.24
C ILE A 44 3.62 0.59 13.55
N LYS A 45 2.76 1.15 14.41
CA LYS A 45 1.43 0.58 14.69
C LYS A 45 0.33 1.19 13.85
N ASN A 46 0.47 2.48 13.55
CA ASN A 46 -0.52 3.26 12.84
C ASN A 46 0.12 3.83 11.57
N TYR A 47 -0.30 3.31 10.41
CA TYR A 47 0.15 3.82 9.13
C TYR A 47 -1.01 4.07 8.18
N GLU A 48 -0.80 4.98 7.25
CA GLU A 48 -1.73 5.25 6.15
C GLU A 48 -1.08 4.97 4.80
N LEU A 49 -1.85 4.34 3.92
CA LEU A 49 -1.48 4.16 2.52
C LEU A 49 -2.03 5.33 1.72
N ALA A 50 -1.18 6.06 1.01
CA ALA A 50 -1.60 7.16 0.16
C ALA A 50 -0.96 7.11 -1.23
N THR A 51 -1.68 7.49 -2.26
CA THR A 51 -1.11 7.75 -3.59
C THR A 51 -0.80 9.24 -3.77
N ASN A 52 0.10 9.58 -4.69
CA ASN A 52 0.44 10.98 -4.98
C ASN A 52 -0.42 11.59 -6.09
N PHE A 53 -0.79 10.80 -7.13
CA PHE A 53 -1.58 11.30 -8.26
C PHE A 53 -2.56 10.24 -8.81
N PRO A 54 -3.88 10.46 -8.71
CA PRO A 54 -4.54 11.44 -7.84
C PRO A 54 -4.22 11.15 -6.36
N LYS A 55 -4.08 12.20 -5.54
CA LYS A 55 -3.83 12.03 -4.11
C LYS A 55 -5.05 11.37 -3.46
N LYS A 56 -4.92 10.10 -3.09
CA LYS A 56 -5.97 9.32 -2.43
C LYS A 56 -5.39 8.66 -1.19
N VAL A 57 -6.05 8.83 -0.06
CA VAL A 57 -5.69 8.14 1.19
C VAL A 57 -6.61 6.95 1.33
N TYR A 58 -6.01 5.79 1.56
CA TYR A 58 -6.72 4.52 1.70
C TYR A 58 -6.85 4.16 3.17
N GLY A 59 -7.89 4.72 3.79
CA GLY A 59 -8.26 4.45 5.18
C GLY A 59 -8.79 3.02 5.40
N PRO A 60 -9.03 2.63 6.66
CA PRO A 60 -9.55 1.31 7.02
C PRO A 60 -10.95 1.01 6.43
N GLU A 61 -11.69 2.03 6.00
CA GLU A 61 -12.99 1.88 5.33
C GLU A 61 -12.90 1.43 3.86
N LEU A 62 -11.70 1.49 3.26
CA LEU A 62 -11.46 1.18 1.84
C LEU A 62 -10.76 -0.17 1.64
N VAL A 63 -10.59 -0.98 2.69
CA VAL A 63 -9.82 -2.23 2.65
C VAL A 63 -10.42 -3.29 1.72
N ASP A 64 -11.74 -3.30 1.58
CA ASP A 64 -12.48 -4.22 0.70
C ASP A 64 -12.41 -3.85 -0.79
N LEU A 65 -11.92 -2.64 -1.13
CA LEU A 65 -11.78 -2.24 -2.52
C LEU A 65 -10.67 -3.02 -3.22
N THR A 66 -10.95 -3.43 -4.45
CA THR A 66 -9.93 -4.04 -5.30
C THR A 66 -8.92 -3.01 -5.82
N LEU A 67 -7.72 -3.45 -6.21
CA LEU A 67 -6.71 -2.57 -6.82
C LEU A 67 -7.22 -1.91 -8.11
N ALA A 68 -8.05 -2.62 -8.88
CA ALA A 68 -8.73 -2.07 -10.05
C ALA A 68 -9.67 -0.92 -9.68
N GLU A 69 -10.53 -1.10 -8.67
CA GLU A 69 -11.47 -0.07 -8.20
C GLU A 69 -10.77 1.11 -7.51
N ALA A 70 -9.67 0.84 -6.83
CA ALA A 70 -8.83 1.84 -6.19
C ALA A 70 -8.06 2.72 -7.20
N GLY A 71 -8.04 2.35 -8.49
CA GLY A 71 -7.31 3.05 -9.54
C GLY A 71 -5.80 2.82 -9.51
N LEU A 72 -5.37 1.70 -8.92
CA LEU A 72 -3.95 1.38 -8.69
C LEU A 72 -3.31 0.56 -9.81
N THR A 73 -4.10 0.16 -10.81
CA THR A 73 -3.64 -0.64 -11.96
C THR A 73 -3.33 0.26 -13.17
N PRO A 74 -2.36 -0.09 -14.03
CA PRO A 74 -1.47 -1.26 -13.97
C PRO A 74 -0.24 -1.07 -13.06
N GLN A 75 0.12 0.17 -12.74
CA GLN A 75 1.24 0.48 -11.87
C GLN A 75 0.88 1.71 -11.03
N SER A 76 1.23 1.70 -9.75
CA SER A 76 1.02 2.84 -8.86
C SER A 76 2.10 2.95 -7.80
N LEU A 77 2.35 4.19 -7.37
CA LEU A 77 3.25 4.52 -6.27
C LEU A 77 2.41 4.83 -5.04
N VAL A 78 2.60 4.01 -4.01
CA VAL A 78 1.93 4.10 -2.71
C VAL A 78 2.96 4.56 -1.67
N PHE A 79 2.57 5.52 -0.85
CA PHE A 79 3.35 6.05 0.24
C PHE A 79 2.77 5.50 1.53
N VAL A 80 3.65 4.97 2.38
CA VAL A 80 3.31 4.49 3.70
C VAL A 80 3.69 5.58 4.68
N GLN A 81 2.68 6.34 5.10
CA GLN A 81 2.83 7.44 6.05
C GLN A 81 2.72 6.89 7.46
N ASP A 82 3.68 7.23 8.30
CA ASP A 82 3.66 6.92 9.73
C ASP A 82 2.76 7.93 10.45
N LEU A 83 1.78 7.42 11.20
CA LEU A 83 0.88 8.22 12.03
C LEU A 83 1.26 8.20 13.52
N ASP A 84 2.26 7.40 13.91
CA ASP A 84 2.71 7.29 15.31
C ASP A 84 3.76 8.35 15.68
N SER A 85 4.20 9.18 14.70
CA SER A 85 5.29 10.15 14.84
C SER A 85 4.87 11.55 15.31
#